data_AF-A0A382CCK1-F1
#
_entry.id   AF-A0A382CCK1-F1
#
_cell.length_a   1.000
_cell.length_b   1.000
_cell.length_c   1.000
_cell.angle_alpha   90.00
_cell.angle_beta   90.00
_cell.angle_gamma   90.00
#
_symmetry.space_group_name_H-M   'P 1'
#
loop_
_entity.id
_entity.type
_entity.pdbx_description
1 polymer ?
#
loop_
_entity_poly.entity_id
_entity_poly.type
_entity_poly.pdbx_seq_one_letter_code
_entity_poly.pdbx_strand_id
1 'polypeptide(L)' 'MSVKGKVALVTGAGTGIGKATTEHMRAAGAHVVAGFFTEAERSPTSSFPRRLLDV' A
#
# COMPACT_ATOMS: atom_id res chain seq x y z
N MET A 1 -11.50 7.95 -15.20
CA MET A 1 -10.40 8.77 -14.65
C MET A 1 -9.13 7.93 -14.58
N SER A 2 -7.95 8.53 -14.74
CA SER A 2 -6.65 7.84 -14.64
C SER A 2 -5.95 8.17 -13.32
N VAL A 3 -5.30 7.18 -12.70
CA VAL A 3 -4.52 7.32 -11.45
C VAL A 3 -3.00 7.31 -11.69
N LYS A 4 -2.56 7.23 -12.94
CA LYS A 4 -1.13 7.22 -13.29
C LYS A 4 -0.44 8.47 -12.78
N GLY A 5 0.66 8.29 -12.05
CA GLY A 5 1.46 9.37 -11.44
C GLY A 5 0.81 10.05 -10.23
N LYS A 6 -0.36 9.60 -9.78
CA LYS A 6 -0.99 10.10 -8.53
C LYS A 6 -0.42 9.37 -7.32
N VAL A 7 -0.54 9.99 -6.15
CA VAL A 7 -0.26 9.35 -4.86
C VAL A 7 -1.56 8.78 -4.31
N ALA A 8 -1.55 7.51 -3.89
CA ALA A 8 -2.67 6.85 -3.24
C ALA A 8 -2.26 6.34 -1.85
N LEU A 9 -2.99 6.77 -0.82
CA LEU A 9 -2.87 6.21 0.53
C LEU A 9 -3.94 5.13 0.70
N VAL A 10 -3.52 3.91 1.01
CA VAL A 10 -4.42 2.77 1.24
C VAL A 10 -4.25 2.26 2.66
N THR A 11 -5.30 2.36 3.48
CA THR A 11 -5.34 1.81 4.84
C THR A 11 -5.86 0.37 4.81
N GLY A 12 -5.57 -0.43 5.84
CA GLY A 12 -5.95 -1.85 5.87
C GLY A 12 -5.32 -2.66 4.73
N ALA A 13 -4.15 -2.25 4.25
CA ALA A 13 -3.52 -2.77 3.03
C ALA A 13 -2.83 -4.13 3.20
N GLY A 14 -2.84 -4.71 4.40
CA GLY A 14 -2.10 -5.93 4.72
C GLY A 14 -2.72 -7.20 4.12
N THR A 15 -4.05 -7.25 4.00
CA THR A 15 -4.79 -8.40 3.48
C THR A 15 -6.05 -8.00 2.70
N GLY A 16 -6.73 -8.98 2.12
CA GLY A 16 -8.05 -8.83 1.51
C GLY A 16 -8.15 -7.69 0.49
N ILE A 17 -9.21 -6.88 0.61
CA ILE A 17 -9.54 -5.81 -0.33
C ILE A 17 -8.47 -4.71 -0.34
N GLY A 18 -7.91 -4.35 0.82
CA GLY A 18 -6.89 -3.30 0.91
C GLY A 18 -5.61 -3.69 0.17
N LYS A 19 -5.19 -4.97 0.31
CA LYS A 19 -4.06 -5.52 -0.45
C LYS A 19 -4.35 -5.51 -1.96
N ALA A 20 -5.48 -6.06 -2.39
CA ALA A 20 -5.83 -6.11 -3.81
C ALA A 20 -5.93 -4.70 -4.43
N THR A 21 -6.45 -3.73 -3.67
CA THR A 21 -6.55 -2.33 -4.08
C THR A 21 -5.16 -1.70 -4.25
N THR A 22 -4.26 -1.94 -3.30
CA THR A 22 -2.86 -1.47 -3.36
C THR A 22 -2.16 -2.00 -4.61
N GLU A 23 -2.28 -3.30 -4.88
CA GLU A 23 -1.70 -3.96 -6.06
C GLU A 23 -2.27 -3.38 -7.36
N HIS A 24 -3.60 -3.25 -7.45
CA HIS A 24 -4.27 -2.69 -8.61
C HIS A 24 -3.86 -1.23 -8.88
N MET A 25 -3.85 -0.38 -7.86
CA MET A 25 -3.44 1.03 -8.00
C MET A 25 -1.98 1.15 -8.43
N ARG A 26 -1.11 0.30 -7.88
CA ARG A 26 0.30 0.29 -8.27
C ARG A 26 0.47 -0.11 -9.73
N ALA A 27 -0.22 -1.17 -10.17
CA ALA A 27 -0.22 -1.62 -11.56
C ALA A 27 -0.76 -0.56 -12.53
N ALA A 28 -1.76 0.23 -12.09
CA ALA A 28 -2.30 1.38 -12.83
C ALA A 28 -1.35 2.60 -12.87
N GLY A 29 -0.17 2.51 -12.24
CA GLY A 29 0.88 3.53 -12.29
C GLY A 29 0.80 4.58 -11.19
N ALA A 30 0.03 4.34 -10.12
CA ALA A 30 0.07 5.20 -8.94
C ALA A 30 1.34 4.96 -8.11
N HIS A 31 1.72 5.97 -7.34
CA HIS A 31 2.64 5.85 -6.21
C HIS A 31 1.81 5.53 -4.97
N VAL A 32 1.97 4.33 -4.42
CA VAL A 32 1.10 3.86 -3.33
C VAL A 32 1.85 3.91 -1.99
N VAL A 33 1.17 4.44 -0.97
CA VAL A 33 1.55 4.33 0.44
C VAL A 33 0.55 3.38 1.09
N ALA A 34 1.04 2.23 1.56
CA ALA A 34 0.22 1.17 2.14
C ALA A 34 0.38 1.15 3.67
N GLY A 35 -0.73 1.28 4.40
CA GLY A 35 -0.79 1.19 5.86
C GLY A 35 -1.40 -0.13 6.33
N PHE A 36 -0.72 -0.84 7.22
CA PHE A 36 -1.14 -2.09 7.84
C PHE A 36 -0.50 -2.24 9.22
N PHE A 37 -1.08 -3.11 10.05
CA PHE A 37 -0.78 -3.13 11.49
C PHE A 37 0.18 -4.23 11.92
N THR A 38 0.24 -5.36 11.21
CA THR A 38 0.98 -6.53 11.72
C THR A 38 2.26 -6.83 10.97
N GLU A 39 3.26 -7.31 11.71
CA GLU A 39 4.53 -7.82 11.18
C GLU A 39 4.34 -9.08 10.30
N ALA A 40 3.25 -9.83 10.49
CA ALA A 40 2.93 -10.98 9.66
C ALA A 40 2.60 -10.56 8.20
N GLU A 41 2.06 -9.36 8.02
CA GLU A 41 1.74 -8.76 6.72
C GLU A 41 2.97 -8.10 6.04
N ARG A 42 4.17 -8.22 6.66
CA ARG A 42 5.43 -7.56 6.28
C ARG A 42 6.17 -8.18 5.09
N SER A 43 6.07 -9.50 4.93
CA SER A 43 6.83 -10.29 3.95
C SER A 43 6.76 -9.77 2.50
N PRO A 44 5.61 -9.27 1.99
CA PRO A 44 5.50 -8.79 0.61
C PRO A 44 6.10 -7.39 0.35
N THR A 45 6.47 -6.61 1.37
CA THR A 45 6.61 -5.15 1.26
C THR A 45 8.03 -4.63 1.59
N SER A 46 9.02 -5.52 1.64
CA SER A 46 10.39 -5.20 2.08
C SER A 46 11.17 -4.22 1.19
N SER A 47 10.72 -3.98 -0.05
CA SER A 47 11.39 -3.12 -1.04
C SER A 47 11.05 -1.63 -0.96
N PHE A 48 10.17 -1.21 -0.04
CA PHE A 48 9.71 0.20 0.05
C PHE A 48 10.21 0.89 1.33
N PRO A 49 10.55 2.20 1.29
CA PRO A 49 10.90 2.97 2.48
C PRO A 49 9.71 3.04 3.44
N ARG A 50 9.94 2.70 4.71
CA ARG A 50 8.91 2.58 5.75
C ARG A 50 9.01 3.71 6.79
N ARG A 51 7.87 4.11 7.34
CA ARG A 51 7.77 4.86 8.61
C ARG A 51 6.76 4.17 9.51
N LEU A 52 7.18 3.86 10.74
CA LEU A 52 6.23 3.61 11.81
C LEU A 52 5.62 4.97 12.18
N LEU A 53 4.29 5.07 12.15
CA LEU A 53 3.58 6.23 12.63
C LEU A 53 3.04 5.86 14.01
N ASP A 54 3.54 6.54 15.04
CA ASP A 54 3.02 6.46 16.40
C ASP A 54 1.83 7.43 16.47
N VAL A 55 0.62 6.92 16.21
CA VAL A 55 -0.64 7.68 16.17
C VAL A 55 -1.59 7.21 17.26
#